data_AF-A0A1Q4FDM5-F1
#
_entry.id   AF-A0A1Q4FDM5-F1
#
_cell.length_a   1.000
_cell.length_b   1.000
_cell.length_c   1.000
_cell.angle_alpha   90.00
_cell.angle_beta   90.00
_cell.angle_gamma   90.00
#
_symmetry.space_group_name_H-M   'P 1'
#
loop_
_entity.id
_entity.type
_entity.pdbx_description
1 polymer ?
#
loop_
_entity_poly.entity_id
_entity_poly.type
_entity_poly.pdbx_seq_one_letter_code
_entity_poly.pdbx_strand_id
1 'polypeptide(L)'
;MADVLREVTVFFEDCEKGKLNELTTLKQAGSNRQYFRAVTDNDSFIITYNPNNVQENNAFIEFSRHFHKKHLAVPEILHVDKERTKYLQTDFGDVSLFDIIKKEGYTDHAKSLYRKAFVELAKLQVLGGEGLDYSNCIATRSFDKQAIYSDLLYFLYYFIRALDLPYDKNLLLNDFEILSSYLMQEEAKYFMHRDCQSRNVMVKDAEVYFIDYQGGMQGALQYDVASMLWQARAVLPNDWKDELAGFYFDEVNRLLKGTLNRKDFMDSYDGFVLIRMLQTLGAYGFRGLFERKQPFITSIPFALKQLKWFLENKKIPIRLPELQKVLSLIVDDSIIKRYETTIASPDCLLVVHINSFSYRNGIPEDNSSNGGGFVFDCRGIYNPGRFEEFKKLTGRDKEVQEFLLHKSEMPSFLQYVYGIVDISVADYIKRGFESLVVNFGCTGGQHRSVFAADSLAGHLKEKFGVKVLLHHRVQEAKNWVNE
;
A
#
# COMPACT_ATOMS: atom_id res chain seq x y z
N MET A 1 -13.27 -3.52 20.26
CA MET A 1 -12.85 -2.11 20.02
C MET A 1 -13.01 -1.25 21.27
N ALA A 2 -14.17 -1.24 21.94
CA ALA A 2 -14.36 -0.47 23.17
C ALA A 2 -13.35 -0.81 24.29
N ASP A 3 -13.02 -2.10 24.47
CA ASP A 3 -12.05 -2.52 25.50
C ASP A 3 -10.62 -2.05 25.21
N VAL A 4 -10.21 -2.05 23.94
CA VAL A 4 -8.87 -1.57 23.52
C VAL A 4 -8.75 -0.06 23.71
N LEU A 5 -9.77 0.70 23.31
CA LEU A 5 -9.78 2.16 23.52
C LEU A 5 -9.64 2.49 25.01
N ARG A 6 -10.36 1.79 25.87
CA ARG A 6 -10.25 1.96 27.32
C ARG A 6 -8.85 1.63 27.84
N GLU A 7 -8.26 0.53 27.39
CA GLU A 7 -6.91 0.12 27.79
C GLU A 7 -5.85 1.16 27.37
N VAL A 8 -5.98 1.69 26.16
CA VAL A 8 -5.08 2.72 25.61
C VAL A 8 -5.26 4.07 26.32
N THR A 9 -6.50 4.45 26.67
CA THR A 9 -6.77 5.66 27.46
C THR A 9 -6.10 5.58 28.83
N VAL A 10 -6.30 4.48 29.57
CA VAL A 10 -5.69 4.28 30.89
C VAL A 10 -4.16 4.34 30.80
N PHE A 11 -3.59 3.66 29.80
CA PHE A 11 -2.15 3.72 29.55
C PHE A 11 -1.63 5.15 29.32
N PHE A 12 -2.37 5.99 28.58
CA PHE A 12 -1.97 7.37 28.36
C PHE A 12 -2.06 8.22 29.63
N GLU A 13 -3.13 8.06 30.42
CA GLU A 13 -3.32 8.77 31.68
C GLU A 13 -2.19 8.46 32.67
N ASP A 14 -1.69 7.22 32.69
CA ASP A 14 -0.54 6.78 33.50
C ASP A 14 0.80 7.40 33.03
N CYS A 15 0.89 7.93 31.80
CA CYS A 15 2.13 8.51 31.27
C CYS A 15 2.43 9.92 31.78
N GLU A 16 1.51 10.56 32.51
CA GLU A 16 1.60 11.94 33.03
C GLU A 16 1.95 12.99 31.95
N LYS A 17 1.49 12.79 30.70
CA LYS A 17 1.75 13.70 29.55
C LYS A 17 0.72 14.82 29.38
N GLY A 18 -0.03 15.11 30.43
CA GLY A 18 -1.10 16.09 30.41
C GLY A 18 -2.49 15.46 30.23
N LYS A 19 -3.52 16.31 30.26
CA LYS A 19 -4.91 15.87 30.14
C LYS A 19 -5.21 15.47 28.70
N LEU A 20 -5.75 14.26 28.53
CA LEU A 20 -6.23 13.78 27.24
C LEU A 20 -7.51 14.52 26.84
N ASN A 21 -7.46 15.22 25.70
CA ASN A 21 -8.61 15.92 25.12
C ASN A 21 -9.31 15.08 24.07
N GLU A 22 -8.53 14.43 23.21
CA GLU A 22 -9.03 13.61 22.11
C GLU A 22 -8.14 12.38 21.93
N LEU A 23 -8.77 11.24 21.65
CA LEU A 23 -8.09 10.00 21.27
C LEU A 23 -8.71 9.46 19.99
N THR A 24 -7.93 9.44 18.92
CA THR A 24 -8.40 9.06 17.59
C THR A 24 -7.60 7.90 17.03
N THR A 25 -8.31 6.86 16.55
CA THR A 25 -7.67 5.70 15.91
C THR A 25 -7.18 6.06 14.51
N LEU A 26 -5.91 5.77 14.21
CA LEU A 26 -5.34 5.97 12.89
C LEU A 26 -5.61 4.76 11.98
N LYS A 27 -5.78 4.99 10.68
CA LYS A 27 -6.09 3.93 9.69
C LYS A 27 -4.99 2.85 9.67
N GLN A 28 -5.41 1.59 9.77
CA GLN A 28 -4.51 0.44 9.71
C GLN A 28 -4.01 0.18 8.28
N ALA A 29 -2.69 0.07 8.10
CA ALA A 29 -2.06 -0.31 6.83
C ALA A 29 -1.81 -1.83 6.71
N GLY A 30 -2.72 -2.67 7.21
CA GLY A 30 -2.66 -4.13 7.05
C GLY A 30 -1.75 -4.88 8.04
N SER A 31 -1.33 -4.24 9.15
CA SER A 31 -0.67 -4.88 10.29
C SER A 31 -1.66 -5.12 11.44
N ASN A 32 -1.38 -6.10 12.31
CA ASN A 32 -2.13 -6.34 13.55
C ASN A 32 -1.88 -5.23 14.61
N ARG A 33 -0.86 -4.40 14.40
CA ARG A 33 -0.52 -3.23 15.22
C ARG A 33 -1.54 -2.11 15.00
N GLN A 34 -1.99 -1.52 16.10
CA GLN A 34 -2.95 -0.43 16.10
C GLN A 34 -2.27 0.86 16.59
N TYR A 35 -2.59 1.98 15.94
CA TYR A 35 -2.06 3.29 16.30
C TYR A 35 -3.20 4.21 16.70
N PHE A 36 -2.97 4.98 17.76
CA PHE A 36 -3.90 5.98 18.27
C PHE A 36 -3.15 7.30 18.41
N ARG A 37 -3.76 8.38 17.95
CA ARG A 37 -3.29 9.74 18.23
C ARG A 37 -3.98 10.24 19.48
N ALA A 38 -3.19 10.58 20.49
CA ALA A 38 -3.63 11.25 21.71
C ALA A 38 -3.30 12.74 21.60
N VAL A 39 -4.32 13.59 21.74
CA VAL A 39 -4.17 15.06 21.70
C VAL A 39 -4.40 15.61 23.10
N THR A 40 -3.49 16.48 23.52
CA THR A 40 -3.56 17.23 24.78
C THR A 40 -3.72 18.72 24.49
N ASP A 41 -3.72 19.57 25.51
CA ASP A 41 -3.82 21.03 25.33
C ASP A 41 -2.65 21.62 24.54
N ASN A 42 -1.44 21.04 24.68
CA ASN A 42 -0.22 21.61 24.13
C ASN A 42 0.41 20.76 23.01
N ASP A 43 0.22 19.44 23.06
CA ASP A 43 0.95 18.48 22.21
C ASP A 43 0.07 17.32 21.73
N SER A 44 0.57 16.60 20.72
CA SER A 44 0.03 15.32 20.28
C SER A 44 1.07 14.20 20.33
N PHE A 45 0.59 12.98 20.55
CA PHE A 45 1.40 11.78 20.71
C PHE A 45 0.81 10.60 19.95
N ILE A 46 1.66 9.64 19.60
CA ILE A 46 1.22 8.36 19.03
C ILE A 46 1.35 7.27 20.09
N ILE A 47 0.25 6.59 20.35
CA ILE A 47 0.23 5.35 21.14
C ILE A 47 0.18 4.18 20.17
N THR A 48 1.12 3.26 20.33
CA THR A 48 1.11 1.99 19.62
C THR A 48 0.59 0.89 20.53
N TYR A 49 -0.38 0.12 20.06
CA TYR A 49 -0.93 -1.06 20.72
C TYR A 49 -0.69 -2.30 19.84
N ASN A 50 0.11 -3.24 20.33
CA ASN A 50 0.46 -4.45 19.59
C ASN A 50 0.77 -5.62 20.55
N PRO A 51 -0.24 -6.17 21.23
CA PRO A 51 -0.06 -7.20 22.25
C PRO A 51 0.41 -8.55 21.68
N ASN A 52 0.15 -8.80 20.39
CA ASN A 52 0.43 -10.08 19.76
C ASN A 52 1.86 -10.16 19.19
N ASN A 53 2.65 -9.08 19.25
CA ASN A 53 4.00 -9.07 18.70
C ASN A 53 4.97 -8.19 19.51
N VAL A 54 5.27 -8.64 20.73
CA VAL A 54 6.22 -7.98 21.63
C VAL A 54 7.63 -7.91 21.04
N GLN A 55 8.04 -8.90 20.23
CA GLN A 55 9.35 -8.87 19.57
C GLN A 55 9.48 -7.68 18.61
N GLU A 56 8.46 -7.43 17.81
CA GLU A 56 8.40 -6.27 16.92
C GLU A 56 8.39 -4.94 17.69
N ASN A 57 7.66 -4.88 18.81
CA ASN A 57 7.66 -3.69 19.67
C ASN A 57 9.05 -3.44 20.24
N ASN A 58 9.75 -4.48 20.70
CA ASN A 58 11.11 -4.37 21.22
C ASN A 58 12.08 -3.87 20.16
N ALA A 59 12.02 -4.41 18.94
CA ALA A 59 12.83 -3.92 17.83
C ALA A 59 12.64 -2.41 17.63
N PHE A 60 11.38 -1.96 17.54
CA PHE A 60 11.08 -0.55 17.37
C PHE A 60 11.57 0.30 18.56
N ILE A 61 11.25 -0.10 19.79
CA ILE A 61 11.57 0.66 21.01
C ILE A 61 13.07 0.81 21.19
N GLU A 62 13.83 -0.28 21.10
CA GLU A 62 15.26 -0.25 21.35
C GLU A 62 16.02 0.47 20.22
N PHE A 63 15.59 0.30 18.97
CA PHE A 63 16.16 1.07 17.84
C PHE A 63 15.88 2.56 17.99
N SER A 64 14.64 2.94 18.30
CA SER A 64 14.24 4.34 18.49
C SER A 64 15.04 5.00 19.62
N ARG A 65 15.19 4.33 20.76
CA ARG A 65 16.02 4.83 21.88
C ARG A 65 17.48 5.02 21.48
N HIS A 66 18.05 4.06 20.76
CA HIS A 66 19.42 4.14 20.26
C HIS A 66 19.59 5.34 19.31
N PHE A 67 18.72 5.46 18.32
CA PHE A 67 18.77 6.52 17.31
C PHE A 67 18.51 7.91 17.90
N HIS A 68 17.54 8.02 18.82
CA HIS A 68 17.23 9.28 19.50
C HIS A 68 18.41 9.78 20.35
N LYS A 69 19.13 8.88 21.04
CA LYS A 69 20.36 9.22 21.78
C LYS A 69 21.44 9.81 20.87
N LYS A 70 21.41 9.50 19.57
CA LYS A 70 22.31 10.04 18.54
C LYS A 70 21.73 11.26 17.80
N HIS A 71 20.59 11.79 18.24
CA HIS A 71 19.89 12.91 17.61
C HIS A 71 19.55 12.67 16.13
N LEU A 72 19.15 11.43 15.81
CA LEU A 72 18.74 11.05 14.46
C LEU A 72 17.24 11.28 14.26
N ALA A 73 16.85 11.45 13.00
CA ALA A 73 15.50 11.81 12.57
C ALA A 73 14.48 10.65 12.71
N VAL A 74 14.16 10.27 13.94
CA VAL A 74 13.20 9.22 14.29
C VAL A 74 12.34 9.61 15.50
N PRO A 75 11.22 8.91 15.79
CA PRO A 75 10.44 9.13 16.99
C PRO A 75 11.24 8.95 18.30
N GLU A 76 10.93 9.78 19.29
CA GLU A 76 11.34 9.53 20.68
C GLU A 76 10.33 8.59 21.34
N ILE A 77 10.82 7.58 22.06
CA ILE A 77 9.99 6.72 22.91
C ILE A 77 9.85 7.37 24.28
N LEU A 78 8.64 7.83 24.58
CA LEU A 78 8.32 8.61 25.78
C LEU A 78 7.90 7.74 26.96
N HIS A 79 7.20 6.65 26.70
CA HIS A 79 6.73 5.72 27.73
C HIS A 79 6.52 4.33 27.14
N VAL A 80 6.70 3.28 27.94
CA VAL A 80 6.52 1.87 27.53
C VAL A 80 5.86 1.14 28.68
N ASP A 81 4.82 0.36 28.40
CA ASP A 81 4.18 -0.44 29.45
C ASP A 81 5.09 -1.59 29.92
N LYS A 82 4.77 -2.13 31.09
CA LYS A 82 5.55 -3.21 31.71
C LYS A 82 5.68 -4.44 30.81
N GLU A 83 4.60 -4.80 30.11
CA GLU A 83 4.53 -5.98 29.25
C GLU A 83 5.06 -5.72 27.82
N ARG A 84 5.50 -4.48 27.51
CA ARG A 84 5.98 -4.06 26.19
C ARG A 84 4.98 -4.34 25.06
N THR A 85 3.69 -4.31 25.39
CA THR A 85 2.56 -4.41 24.46
C THR A 85 2.10 -3.05 23.96
N LYS A 86 2.46 -1.99 24.69
CA LYS A 86 2.07 -0.60 24.46
C LYS A 86 3.27 0.32 24.63
N TYR A 87 3.35 1.32 23.77
CA TYR A 87 4.33 2.39 23.94
C TYR A 87 3.80 3.71 23.39
N LEU A 88 4.25 4.80 24.02
CA LEU A 88 3.99 6.17 23.64
C LEU A 88 5.22 6.75 22.94
N GLN A 89 5.00 7.45 21.83
CA GLN A 89 6.04 8.11 21.07
C GLN A 89 5.61 9.50 20.59
N THR A 90 6.58 10.30 20.14
CA THR A 90 6.33 11.60 19.52
C THR A 90 5.50 11.49 18.24
N ASP A 91 4.68 12.53 17.98
CA ASP A 91 3.83 12.62 16.79
C ASP A 91 4.39 13.60 15.75
N PHE A 92 4.55 13.11 14.52
CA PHE A 92 5.00 13.89 13.36
C PHE A 92 3.86 14.35 12.44
N GLY A 93 2.61 14.19 12.86
CA GLY A 93 1.43 14.59 12.08
C GLY A 93 1.03 13.55 11.04
N ASP A 94 0.31 13.98 10.00
CA ASP A 94 -0.31 13.09 9.00
C ASP A 94 0.32 13.17 7.60
N VAL A 95 1.31 14.05 7.42
CA VAL A 95 1.85 14.35 6.09
C VAL A 95 3.11 13.54 5.88
N SER A 96 3.07 12.58 4.96
CA SER A 96 4.27 11.88 4.50
C SER A 96 4.90 12.56 3.28
N LEU A 97 6.16 12.24 2.97
CA LEU A 97 6.84 12.68 1.76
C LEU A 97 6.10 12.18 0.49
N PHE A 98 5.43 11.03 0.57
CA PHE A 98 4.55 10.55 -0.50
C PHE A 98 3.33 11.46 -0.71
N ASP A 99 2.72 11.97 0.37
CA ASP A 99 1.58 12.88 0.27
C ASP A 99 1.95 14.23 -0.33
N ILE A 100 3.17 14.72 -0.05
CA ILE A 100 3.72 15.93 -0.68
C ILE A 100 3.81 15.75 -2.20
N ILE A 101 4.39 14.65 -2.68
CA ILE A 101 4.46 14.36 -4.13
C ILE A 101 3.07 14.24 -4.74
N LYS A 102 2.13 13.59 -4.04
CA LYS A 102 0.76 13.44 -4.53
C LYS A 102 0.02 14.77 -4.63
N LYS A 103 0.28 15.70 -3.72
CA LYS A 103 -0.38 17.00 -3.63
C LYS A 103 0.23 18.04 -4.57
N GLU A 104 1.55 18.14 -4.58
CA GLU A 104 2.29 19.21 -5.27
C GLU A 104 2.86 18.75 -6.62
N GLY A 105 3.01 17.45 -6.84
CA GLY A 105 3.72 16.90 -7.99
C GLY A 105 5.25 16.95 -7.79
N TYR A 106 5.99 16.96 -8.89
CA TYR A 106 7.46 16.93 -8.91
C TYR A 106 8.05 18.35 -8.86
N THR A 107 7.80 19.07 -7.76
CA THR A 107 8.27 20.46 -7.54
C THR A 107 9.67 20.51 -6.94
N ASP A 108 10.35 21.67 -7.03
CA ASP A 108 11.63 21.90 -6.36
C ASP A 108 11.52 21.75 -4.84
N HIS A 109 10.38 22.14 -4.26
CA HIS A 109 10.08 21.93 -2.84
C HIS A 109 10.09 20.43 -2.50
N ALA A 110 9.33 19.61 -3.23
CA ALA A 110 9.31 18.16 -3.02
C ALA A 110 10.71 17.55 -3.21
N LYS A 111 11.47 17.96 -4.23
CA LYS A 111 12.85 17.52 -4.46
C LYS A 111 13.77 17.87 -3.29
N SER A 112 13.61 19.06 -2.71
CA SER A 112 14.38 19.50 -1.55
C SER A 112 14.13 18.63 -0.32
N LEU A 113 12.90 18.18 -0.10
CA LEU A 113 12.55 17.26 0.97
C LEU A 113 13.13 15.85 0.74
N TYR A 114 13.19 15.38 -0.52
CA TYR A 114 13.91 14.14 -0.85
C TYR A 114 15.41 14.25 -0.55
N ARG A 115 16.05 15.37 -0.90
CA ARG A 115 17.45 15.62 -0.55
C ARG A 115 17.64 15.62 0.97
N LYS A 116 16.76 16.28 1.72
CA LYS A 116 16.79 16.27 3.19
C LYS A 116 16.62 14.85 3.74
N ALA A 117 15.67 14.07 3.20
CA ALA A 117 15.47 12.68 3.57
C ALA A 117 16.73 11.84 3.32
N PHE A 118 17.44 12.03 2.21
CA PHE A 118 18.68 11.29 1.95
C PHE A 118 19.84 11.69 2.87
N VAL A 119 19.93 12.97 3.28
CA VAL A 119 20.89 13.40 4.30
C VAL A 119 20.61 12.68 5.63
N GLU A 120 19.36 12.68 6.08
CA GLU A 120 18.97 12.04 7.33
C GLU A 120 19.05 10.50 7.24
N LEU A 121 18.76 9.91 6.09
CA LEU A 121 18.94 8.48 5.84
C LEU A 121 20.41 8.08 5.93
N ALA A 122 21.32 8.84 5.30
CA ALA A 122 22.75 8.56 5.37
C ALA A 122 23.26 8.60 6.83
N LYS A 123 22.81 9.58 7.62
CA LYS A 123 23.11 9.63 9.06
C LYS A 123 22.51 8.43 9.81
N LEU A 124 21.25 8.09 9.55
CA LEU A 124 20.56 6.97 10.19
C LEU A 124 21.28 5.64 9.93
N GLN A 125 21.70 5.40 8.69
CA GLN A 125 22.35 4.14 8.30
C GLN A 125 23.79 4.03 8.84
N VAL A 126 24.57 5.12 8.73
CA VAL A 126 25.98 5.12 9.17
C VAL A 126 26.08 5.32 10.67
N LEU A 127 25.64 6.48 11.18
CA LEU A 127 25.78 6.82 12.59
C LEU A 127 24.82 6.01 13.46
N GLY A 128 23.60 5.74 12.97
CA GLY A 128 22.63 4.92 13.70
C GLY A 128 23.01 3.44 13.76
N GLY A 129 23.74 2.92 12.77
CA GLY A 129 24.22 1.53 12.81
C GLY A 129 25.34 1.29 13.82
N GLU A 130 26.12 2.32 14.17
CA GLU A 130 27.25 2.22 15.09
C GLU A 130 26.83 1.91 16.53
N GLY A 131 27.10 0.68 16.97
CA GLY A 131 26.79 0.24 18.34
C GLY A 131 25.31 -0.08 18.56
N LEU A 132 24.53 -0.25 17.48
CA LEU A 132 23.17 -0.74 17.55
C LEU A 132 23.15 -2.22 17.96
N ASP A 133 22.28 -2.59 18.89
CA ASP A 133 22.10 -3.98 19.29
C ASP A 133 21.15 -4.71 18.33
N TYR A 134 21.73 -5.31 17.29
CA TYR A 134 21.01 -6.09 16.29
C TYR A 134 20.43 -7.41 16.83
N SER A 135 20.65 -7.79 18.09
CA SER A 135 19.94 -8.92 18.69
C SER A 135 18.42 -8.69 18.81
N ASN A 136 18.00 -7.42 18.75
CA ASN A 136 16.59 -7.01 18.74
C ASN A 136 15.90 -7.15 17.38
N CYS A 137 16.59 -7.57 16.31
CA CYS A 137 15.96 -7.79 15.00
C CYS A 137 14.90 -8.91 15.07
N ILE A 138 13.83 -8.78 14.27
CA ILE A 138 12.68 -9.70 14.33
C ILE A 138 12.99 -11.06 13.69
N ALA A 139 13.59 -11.08 12.49
CA ALA A 139 13.80 -12.31 11.73
C ALA A 139 15.29 -12.62 11.52
N THR A 140 16.01 -11.70 10.88
CA THR A 140 17.44 -11.84 10.60
C THR A 140 18.20 -10.62 11.09
N ARG A 141 19.46 -10.82 11.51
CA ARG A 141 20.33 -9.72 11.99
C ARG A 141 20.97 -8.95 10.85
N SER A 142 21.11 -9.61 9.71
CA SER A 142 21.68 -9.04 8.49
C SER A 142 20.83 -9.42 7.28
N PHE A 143 20.87 -8.57 6.27
CA PHE A 143 20.35 -8.82 4.95
C PHE A 143 21.44 -9.53 4.15
N ASP A 144 21.54 -10.83 4.38
CA ASP A 144 22.57 -11.68 3.81
C ASP A 144 22.13 -12.31 2.47
N LYS A 145 22.99 -13.18 1.93
CA LYS A 145 22.71 -13.94 0.71
C LYS A 145 21.38 -14.70 0.78
N GLN A 146 21.05 -15.29 1.94
CA GLN A 146 19.83 -16.08 2.11
C GLN A 146 18.59 -15.19 2.10
N ALA A 147 18.67 -14.00 2.70
CA ALA A 147 17.58 -13.03 2.67
C ALA A 147 17.27 -12.55 1.24
N ILE A 148 18.31 -12.23 0.44
CA ILE A 148 18.14 -11.88 -0.98
C ILE A 148 17.53 -13.05 -1.76
N TYR A 149 18.07 -14.25 -1.56
CA TYR A 149 17.58 -15.45 -2.23
C TYR A 149 16.11 -15.74 -1.88
N SER A 150 15.71 -15.51 -0.63
CA SER A 150 14.32 -15.64 -0.18
C SER A 150 13.39 -14.66 -0.91
N ASP A 151 13.81 -13.39 -1.06
CA ASP A 151 13.06 -12.39 -1.84
C ASP A 151 12.89 -12.82 -3.31
N LEU A 152 13.93 -13.43 -3.91
CA LEU A 152 13.89 -13.96 -5.27
C LEU A 152 12.99 -15.20 -5.40
N LEU A 153 13.00 -16.10 -4.41
CA LEU A 153 12.07 -17.22 -4.37
C LEU A 153 10.62 -16.73 -4.23
N TYR A 154 10.39 -15.69 -3.44
CA TYR A 154 9.07 -15.08 -3.30
C TYR A 154 8.55 -14.56 -4.64
N PHE A 155 9.39 -13.88 -5.42
CA PHE A 155 9.10 -13.50 -6.80
C PHE A 155 8.79 -14.69 -7.71
N LEU A 156 9.63 -15.73 -7.68
CA LEU A 156 9.45 -16.93 -8.49
C LEU A 156 8.10 -17.61 -8.19
N TYR A 157 7.83 -17.89 -6.92
CA TYR A 157 6.69 -18.71 -6.54
C TYR A 157 5.36 -17.98 -6.63
N TYR A 158 5.32 -16.68 -6.36
CA TYR A 158 4.06 -15.94 -6.30
C TYR A 158 3.76 -15.11 -7.54
N PHE A 159 4.78 -14.77 -8.35
CA PHE A 159 4.57 -14.01 -9.58
C PHE A 159 4.84 -14.86 -10.83
N ILE A 160 6.06 -15.37 -11.00
CA ILE A 160 6.45 -16.08 -12.23
C ILE A 160 5.62 -17.34 -12.45
N ARG A 161 5.44 -18.18 -11.43
CA ARG A 161 4.63 -19.40 -11.56
C ARG A 161 3.16 -19.13 -11.88
N ALA A 162 2.63 -17.96 -11.53
CA ALA A 162 1.26 -17.58 -11.84
C ALA A 162 1.07 -17.19 -13.32
N LEU A 163 2.15 -16.88 -14.04
CA LEU A 163 2.13 -16.45 -15.44
C LEU A 163 2.25 -17.60 -16.45
N ASP A 164 2.61 -18.81 -15.98
CA ASP A 164 2.81 -20.01 -16.81
C ASP A 164 3.74 -19.78 -18.02
N LEU A 165 4.88 -19.12 -17.78
CA LEU A 165 5.86 -18.76 -18.81
C LEU A 165 6.90 -19.86 -19.04
N PRO A 166 7.47 -19.95 -20.26
CA PRO A 166 8.51 -20.93 -20.56
C PRO A 166 9.89 -20.50 -20.01
N TYR A 167 10.36 -21.16 -18.96
CA TYR A 167 11.71 -20.99 -18.40
C TYR A 167 12.25 -22.29 -17.81
N ASP A 168 13.56 -22.42 -17.71
CA ASP A 168 14.21 -23.50 -16.97
C ASP A 168 14.36 -23.11 -15.50
N LYS A 169 13.66 -23.83 -14.61
CA LYS A 169 13.66 -23.54 -13.18
C LYS A 169 15.07 -23.65 -12.58
N ASN A 170 15.85 -24.64 -12.96
CA ASN A 170 17.17 -24.87 -12.35
C ASN A 170 18.16 -23.79 -12.79
N LEU A 171 18.14 -23.40 -14.07
CA LEU A 171 18.96 -22.29 -14.55
C LEU A 171 18.57 -20.96 -13.89
N LEU A 172 17.28 -20.72 -13.68
CA LEU A 172 16.81 -19.52 -12.98
C LEU A 172 17.27 -19.50 -11.51
N LEU A 173 17.21 -20.63 -10.80
CA LEU A 173 17.71 -20.74 -9.43
C LEU A 173 19.24 -20.52 -9.37
N ASN A 174 19.99 -21.00 -10.36
CA ASN A 174 21.43 -20.71 -10.47
C ASN A 174 21.70 -19.21 -10.66
N ASP A 175 20.92 -18.54 -11.51
CA ASP A 175 21.03 -17.08 -11.69
C ASP A 175 20.68 -16.32 -10.39
N PHE A 176 19.69 -16.78 -9.63
CA PHE A 176 19.38 -16.22 -8.31
C PHE A 176 20.56 -16.34 -7.32
N GLU A 177 21.25 -17.49 -7.30
CA GLU A 177 22.45 -17.69 -6.49
C GLU A 177 23.60 -16.77 -6.88
N ILE A 178 23.80 -16.56 -8.20
CA ILE A 178 24.81 -15.63 -8.73
C ILE A 178 24.49 -14.19 -8.34
N LEU A 179 23.25 -13.74 -8.56
CA LEU A 179 22.82 -12.38 -8.22
C LEU A 179 22.93 -12.12 -6.71
N SER A 180 22.49 -13.08 -5.90
CA SER A 180 22.59 -12.97 -4.43
C SER A 180 24.04 -12.91 -3.96
N SER A 181 24.96 -13.64 -4.62
CA SER A 181 26.38 -13.61 -4.27
C SER A 181 27.05 -12.30 -4.70
N TYR A 182 26.68 -11.76 -5.86
CA TYR A 182 27.17 -10.47 -6.36
C TYR A 182 26.83 -9.32 -5.41
N LEU A 183 25.58 -9.26 -4.94
CA LEU A 183 25.11 -8.19 -4.05
C LEU A 183 25.68 -8.26 -2.62
N MET A 184 26.32 -9.37 -2.26
CA MET A 184 26.93 -9.60 -0.94
C MET A 184 28.44 -9.34 -0.91
N GLN A 185 29.02 -8.85 -1.99
CA GLN A 185 30.41 -8.39 -1.97
C GLN A 185 30.60 -7.14 -1.11
N GLU A 186 29.53 -6.39 -0.88
CA GLU A 186 29.48 -5.30 0.10
C GLU A 186 29.32 -5.88 1.51
N GLU A 187 30.27 -5.60 2.41
CA GLU A 187 30.15 -6.05 3.80
C GLU A 187 28.92 -5.39 4.46
N ALA A 188 27.98 -6.21 4.96
CA ALA A 188 26.76 -5.76 5.64
C ALA A 188 27.10 -5.07 6.98
N LYS A 189 27.44 -3.78 6.91
CA LYS A 189 27.95 -3.01 8.05
C LYS A 189 26.98 -2.00 8.61
N TYR A 190 26.07 -1.50 7.79
CA TYR A 190 25.28 -0.33 8.11
C TYR A 190 23.87 -0.71 8.50
N PHE A 191 23.18 0.16 9.23
CA PHE A 191 21.77 -0.03 9.46
C PHE A 191 21.03 0.11 8.13
N MET A 192 20.11 -0.81 7.84
CA MET A 192 19.23 -0.81 6.68
C MET A 192 17.79 -0.82 7.18
N HIS A 193 17.01 0.19 6.83
CA HIS A 193 15.62 0.39 7.25
C HIS A 193 14.67 -0.67 6.66
N ARG A 194 15.01 -1.25 5.50
CA ARG A 194 14.31 -2.36 4.81
C ARG A 194 12.97 -1.99 4.17
N ASP A 195 12.14 -1.16 4.82
CA ASP A 195 10.92 -0.57 4.22
C ASP A 195 11.04 0.96 4.05
N CYS A 196 12.20 1.42 3.57
CA CYS A 196 12.48 2.83 3.35
C CYS A 196 11.72 3.35 2.12
N GLN A 197 10.47 3.77 2.34
CA GLN A 197 9.57 4.28 1.31
C GLN A 197 9.13 5.69 1.68
N SER A 198 8.79 6.53 0.71
CA SER A 198 8.40 7.93 0.99
C SER A 198 7.12 8.06 1.82
N ARG A 199 6.29 7.01 1.89
CA ARG A 199 5.15 6.95 2.83
C ARG A 199 5.57 6.79 4.30
N ASN A 200 6.77 6.27 4.54
CA ASN A 200 7.36 6.03 5.86
C ASN A 200 8.35 7.15 6.25
N VAL A 201 8.31 8.28 5.53
CA VAL A 201 9.05 9.50 5.83
C VAL A 201 8.03 10.60 6.12
N MET A 202 7.89 10.98 7.37
CA MET A 202 6.98 12.03 7.82
C MET A 202 7.61 13.41 7.60
N VAL A 203 6.79 14.40 7.26
CA VAL A 203 7.22 15.79 7.06
C VAL A 203 6.50 16.67 8.08
N LYS A 204 7.27 17.33 8.95
CA LYS A 204 6.76 18.24 9.98
C LYS A 204 7.70 19.43 10.10
N ASP A 205 7.15 20.65 10.04
CA ASP A 205 7.92 21.89 10.17
C ASP A 205 9.12 22.00 9.20
N ALA A 206 8.93 21.53 7.96
CA ALA A 206 9.95 21.40 6.91
C ALA A 206 11.13 20.46 7.24
N GLU A 207 11.04 19.71 8.35
CA GLU A 207 11.93 18.60 8.69
C GLU A 207 11.32 17.25 8.28
N VAL A 208 12.17 16.23 8.23
CA VAL A 208 11.80 14.86 7.82
C VAL A 208 12.12 13.87 8.93
N TYR A 209 11.28 12.85 9.11
CA TYR A 209 11.46 11.83 10.15
C TYR A 209 11.09 10.45 9.61
N PHE A 210 11.93 9.44 9.89
CA PHE A 210 11.68 8.06 9.50
C PHE A 210 10.81 7.35 10.53
N ILE A 211 9.88 6.52 10.05
CA ILE A 211 9.04 5.64 10.85
C ILE A 211 9.02 4.23 10.24
N ASP A 212 8.44 3.26 10.93
CA ASP A 212 8.24 1.89 10.41
C ASP A 212 9.56 1.12 10.13
N TYR A 213 10.61 1.40 10.90
CA TYR A 213 11.94 0.77 10.78
C TYR A 213 12.15 -0.44 11.72
N GLN A 214 11.11 -0.99 12.34
CA GLN A 214 11.24 -2.18 13.20
C GLN A 214 11.67 -3.46 12.43
N GLY A 215 11.50 -3.46 11.12
CA GLY A 215 12.05 -4.49 10.23
C GLY A 215 13.52 -4.26 9.85
N GLY A 216 14.15 -3.22 10.37
CA GLY A 216 15.53 -2.85 10.05
C GLY A 216 16.55 -3.86 10.56
N MET A 217 17.68 -3.95 9.87
CA MET A 217 18.76 -4.94 10.10
C MET A 217 20.09 -4.44 9.53
N GLN A 218 21.19 -5.17 9.69
CA GLN A 218 22.44 -4.82 9.00
C GLN A 218 22.29 -5.06 7.50
N GLY A 219 22.75 -4.15 6.65
CA GLY A 219 22.64 -4.31 5.21
C GLY A 219 23.44 -3.31 4.41
N ALA A 220 23.26 -3.38 3.09
CA ALA A 220 23.88 -2.47 2.14
C ALA A 220 23.14 -1.13 2.08
N LEU A 221 23.89 -0.04 1.99
CA LEU A 221 23.39 1.34 1.93
C LEU A 221 22.42 1.57 0.76
N GLN A 222 22.74 0.96 -0.38
CA GLN A 222 22.04 1.03 -1.65
C GLN A 222 20.57 0.60 -1.56
N TYR A 223 20.25 -0.35 -0.67
CA TYR A 223 18.93 -0.99 -0.63
C TYR A 223 17.80 -0.01 -0.30
N ASP A 224 18.00 0.85 0.70
CA ASP A 224 16.99 1.82 1.13
C ASP A 224 16.82 2.94 0.10
N VAL A 225 17.91 3.34 -0.55
CA VAL A 225 17.89 4.34 -1.64
C VAL A 225 17.11 3.81 -2.84
N ALA A 226 17.36 2.55 -3.21
CA ALA A 226 16.61 1.86 -4.25
C ALA A 226 15.11 1.78 -3.88
N SER A 227 14.81 1.41 -2.63
CA SER A 227 13.44 1.33 -2.11
C SER A 227 12.67 2.65 -2.19
N MET A 228 13.34 3.77 -1.87
CA MET A 228 12.69 5.08 -1.85
C MET A 228 12.49 5.66 -3.26
N LEU A 229 13.46 5.44 -4.18
CA LEU A 229 13.43 6.01 -5.52
C LEU A 229 12.60 5.21 -6.53
N TRP A 230 12.53 3.88 -6.37
CA TRP A 230 11.89 2.97 -7.33
C TRP A 230 10.53 2.44 -6.88
N GLN A 231 9.77 3.28 -6.16
CA GLN A 231 8.43 2.93 -5.73
C GLN A 231 7.46 2.89 -6.92
N ALA A 232 6.64 1.83 -7.00
CA ALA A 232 5.68 1.64 -8.09
C ALA A 232 4.65 2.78 -8.24
N ARG A 233 4.25 3.41 -7.12
CA ARG A 233 3.17 4.42 -7.07
C ARG A 233 3.62 5.87 -7.15
N ALA A 234 4.82 6.19 -6.70
CA ALA A 234 5.33 7.57 -6.74
C ALA A 234 5.80 7.97 -8.14
N VAL A 235 6.25 6.99 -8.94
CA VAL A 235 6.70 7.14 -10.34
C VAL A 235 7.60 8.37 -10.51
N LEU A 236 8.66 8.46 -9.69
CA LEU A 236 9.57 9.59 -9.75
C LEU A 236 10.19 9.73 -11.16
N PRO A 237 10.42 10.96 -11.64
CA PRO A 237 11.14 11.21 -12.87
C PRO A 237 12.51 10.52 -12.89
N ASN A 238 12.92 9.98 -14.04
CA ASN A 238 14.15 9.19 -14.12
C ASN A 238 15.42 10.04 -13.91
N ASP A 239 15.39 11.31 -14.31
CA ASP A 239 16.44 12.29 -14.02
C ASP A 239 16.58 12.52 -12.50
N TRP A 240 15.47 12.58 -11.76
CA TRP A 240 15.50 12.67 -10.30
C TRP A 240 16.10 11.41 -9.67
N LYS A 241 15.77 10.21 -10.18
CA LYS A 241 16.30 8.96 -9.62
C LYS A 241 17.83 8.94 -9.67
N ASP A 242 18.41 9.26 -10.82
CA ASP A 242 19.87 9.24 -11.00
C ASP A 242 20.55 10.36 -10.22
N GLU A 243 19.99 11.57 -10.23
CA GLU A 243 20.51 12.70 -9.47
C GLU A 243 20.48 12.45 -7.96
N LEU A 244 19.35 11.96 -7.43
CA LEU A 244 19.18 11.73 -6.00
C LEU A 244 19.99 10.55 -5.49
N ALA A 245 20.14 9.49 -6.29
CA ALA A 245 21.06 8.38 -5.97
C ALA A 245 22.51 8.88 -5.92
N GLY A 246 22.92 9.70 -6.89
CA GLY A 246 24.23 10.33 -6.91
C GLY A 246 24.48 11.25 -5.72
N PHE A 247 23.49 12.06 -5.34
CA PHE A 247 23.52 12.94 -4.18
C PHE A 247 23.61 12.16 -2.87
N TYR A 248 22.82 11.11 -2.70
CA TYR A 248 22.89 10.24 -1.52
C TYR A 248 24.30 9.62 -1.39
N PHE A 249 24.89 9.15 -2.49
CA PHE A 249 26.26 8.63 -2.48
C PHE A 249 27.25 9.65 -1.91
N ASP A 250 27.15 10.92 -2.33
CA ASP A 250 28.06 11.97 -1.84
C ASP A 250 27.91 12.19 -0.34
N GLU A 251 26.67 12.20 0.17
CA GLU A 251 26.42 12.37 1.61
C GLU A 251 26.95 11.21 2.44
N VAL A 252 26.71 9.96 2.01
CA VAL A 252 27.20 8.80 2.76
C VAL A 252 28.72 8.67 2.65
N ASN A 253 29.31 8.96 1.49
CA ASN A 253 30.76 8.92 1.33
C ASN A 253 31.45 10.02 2.15
N ARG A 254 30.81 11.18 2.31
CA ARG A 254 31.28 12.25 3.22
C ARG A 254 31.32 11.77 4.68
N LEU A 255 30.26 11.10 5.16
CA LEU A 255 30.22 10.53 6.51
C LEU A 255 31.30 9.44 6.70
N LEU A 256 31.57 8.68 5.65
CA LEU A 256 32.59 7.62 5.64
C LEU A 256 33.99 8.11 5.28
N LYS A 257 34.22 9.42 5.19
CA LYS A 257 35.53 10.04 4.92
C LYS A 257 36.16 9.61 3.58
N GLY A 258 35.34 9.41 2.56
CA GLY A 258 35.80 9.15 1.20
C GLY A 258 36.24 7.71 0.92
N THR A 259 35.85 6.74 1.76
CA THR A 259 36.25 5.34 1.61
C THR A 259 35.50 4.59 0.50
N LEU A 260 34.35 5.10 0.05
CA LEU A 260 33.55 4.43 -0.98
C LEU A 260 33.99 4.83 -2.39
N ASN A 261 34.03 3.84 -3.28
CA ASN A 261 34.19 4.06 -4.71
C ASN A 261 32.81 4.28 -5.35
N ARG A 262 32.66 5.40 -6.09
CA ARG A 262 31.38 5.73 -6.75
C ARG A 262 30.95 4.68 -7.77
N LYS A 263 31.89 4.17 -8.57
CA LYS A 263 31.58 3.20 -9.61
C LYS A 263 31.06 1.91 -8.99
N ASP A 264 31.75 1.37 -7.99
CA ASP A 264 31.36 0.12 -7.35
C ASP A 264 30.00 0.25 -6.63
N PHE A 265 29.77 1.39 -5.98
CA PHE A 265 28.48 1.71 -5.36
C PHE A 265 27.34 1.76 -6.39
N MET A 266 27.54 2.43 -7.53
CA MET A 266 26.50 2.57 -8.55
C MET A 266 26.26 1.26 -9.33
N ASP A 267 27.32 0.49 -9.59
CA ASP A 267 27.22 -0.82 -10.24
C ASP A 267 26.38 -1.79 -9.39
N SER A 268 26.58 -1.80 -8.08
CA SER A 268 25.80 -2.63 -7.14
C SER A 268 24.40 -2.07 -6.88
N TYR A 269 24.22 -0.75 -6.90
CA TYR A 269 22.93 -0.08 -6.72
C TYR A 269 21.87 -0.59 -7.70
N ASP A 270 22.20 -0.70 -8.99
CA ASP A 270 21.26 -1.20 -10.00
C ASP A 270 20.82 -2.65 -9.70
N GLY A 271 21.71 -3.48 -9.14
CA GLY A 271 21.35 -4.82 -8.70
C GLY A 271 20.37 -4.82 -7.52
N PHE A 272 20.53 -3.91 -6.55
CA PHE A 272 19.54 -3.73 -5.48
C PHE A 272 18.20 -3.19 -6.00
N VAL A 273 18.22 -2.26 -6.95
CA VAL A 273 17.01 -1.80 -7.65
C VAL A 273 16.27 -2.97 -8.28
N LEU A 274 16.97 -3.85 -8.99
CA LEU A 274 16.37 -5.05 -9.56
C LEU A 274 15.71 -5.92 -8.49
N ILE A 275 16.43 -6.31 -7.42
CA ILE A 275 15.86 -7.13 -6.34
C ILE A 275 14.61 -6.49 -5.73
N ARG A 276 14.60 -5.17 -5.53
CA ARG A 276 13.41 -4.45 -5.01
C ARG A 276 12.21 -4.54 -5.95
N MET A 277 12.42 -4.39 -7.25
CA MET A 277 11.36 -4.55 -8.23
C MET A 277 10.83 -6.00 -8.25
N LEU A 278 11.71 -7.00 -8.19
CA LEU A 278 11.31 -8.41 -8.16
C LEU A 278 10.55 -8.76 -6.87
N GLN A 279 11.03 -8.31 -5.72
CA GLN A 279 10.35 -8.48 -4.44
C GLN A 279 8.95 -7.84 -4.44
N THR A 280 8.83 -6.63 -5.03
CA THR A 280 7.54 -5.95 -5.20
C THR A 280 6.60 -6.76 -6.09
N LEU A 281 7.09 -7.30 -7.21
CA LEU A 281 6.30 -8.18 -8.08
C LEU A 281 5.90 -9.48 -7.36
N GLY A 282 6.77 -10.06 -6.54
CA GLY A 282 6.43 -11.19 -5.67
C GLY A 282 5.28 -10.86 -4.71
N ALA A 283 5.32 -9.68 -4.07
CA ALA A 283 4.26 -9.21 -3.18
C ALA A 283 2.94 -8.97 -3.92
N TYR A 284 3.01 -8.43 -5.14
CA TYR A 284 1.83 -8.25 -5.99
C TYR A 284 1.29 -9.59 -6.49
N GLY A 285 2.16 -10.56 -6.76
CA GLY A 285 1.80 -11.94 -7.04
C GLY A 285 1.02 -12.58 -5.89
N PHE A 286 1.55 -12.50 -4.67
CA PHE A 286 0.91 -13.09 -3.50
C PHE A 286 -0.39 -12.38 -3.12
N ARG A 287 -0.33 -11.06 -2.88
CA ARG A 287 -1.50 -10.30 -2.44
C ARG A 287 -2.53 -10.13 -3.56
N GLY A 288 -2.06 -9.90 -4.78
CA GLY A 288 -2.91 -9.67 -5.94
C GLY A 288 -3.41 -10.96 -6.58
N LEU A 289 -2.52 -11.82 -7.08
CA LEU A 289 -2.92 -13.00 -7.86
C LEU A 289 -3.43 -14.14 -6.97
N PHE A 290 -2.80 -14.36 -5.81
CA PHE A 290 -3.17 -15.45 -4.91
C PHE A 290 -4.29 -15.06 -3.93
N GLU A 291 -4.15 -13.96 -3.17
CA GLU A 291 -5.20 -13.48 -2.25
C GLU A 291 -6.31 -12.66 -2.93
N ARG A 292 -6.21 -12.40 -4.24
CA ARG A 292 -7.22 -11.67 -5.03
C ARG A 292 -7.50 -10.23 -4.57
N LYS A 293 -6.51 -9.55 -3.99
CA LYS A 293 -6.64 -8.15 -3.57
C LYS A 293 -6.43 -7.20 -4.75
N GLN A 294 -7.52 -6.60 -5.22
CA GLN A 294 -7.56 -5.74 -6.40
C GLN A 294 -6.55 -4.57 -6.41
N PRO A 295 -6.28 -3.86 -5.28
CA PRO A 295 -5.29 -2.78 -5.28
C PRO A 295 -3.87 -3.22 -5.63
N PHE A 296 -3.53 -4.49 -5.41
CA PHE A 296 -2.23 -5.07 -5.78
C PHE A 296 -2.20 -5.45 -7.26
N ILE A 297 -3.28 -6.05 -7.78
CA ILE A 297 -3.41 -6.40 -9.20
C ILE A 297 -3.26 -5.16 -10.09
N THR A 298 -3.96 -4.08 -9.74
CA THR A 298 -3.91 -2.80 -10.48
C THR A 298 -2.55 -2.11 -10.41
N SER A 299 -1.67 -2.51 -9.48
CA SER A 299 -0.30 -1.98 -9.38
C SER A 299 0.71 -2.75 -10.25
N ILE A 300 0.38 -3.96 -10.72
CA ILE A 300 1.27 -4.81 -11.54
C ILE A 300 1.73 -4.10 -12.84
N PRO A 301 0.86 -3.46 -13.64
CA PRO A 301 1.29 -2.81 -14.88
C PRO A 301 2.35 -1.73 -14.66
N PHE A 302 2.21 -0.93 -13.59
CA PHE A 302 3.16 0.12 -13.27
C PHE A 302 4.53 -0.46 -12.88
N ALA A 303 4.55 -1.54 -12.10
CA ALA A 303 5.78 -2.24 -11.76
C ALA A 303 6.46 -2.87 -12.98
N LEU A 304 5.70 -3.52 -13.87
CA LEU A 304 6.24 -4.11 -15.10
C LEU A 304 6.75 -3.05 -16.08
N LYS A 305 6.07 -1.91 -16.23
CA LYS A 305 6.56 -0.79 -17.06
C LYS A 305 7.86 -0.19 -16.51
N GLN A 306 7.97 -0.05 -15.18
CA GLN A 306 9.23 0.40 -14.58
C GLN A 306 10.36 -0.62 -14.76
N LEU A 307 10.06 -1.91 -14.60
CA LEU A 307 11.03 -2.97 -14.87
C LEU A 307 11.46 -2.98 -16.34
N LYS A 308 10.52 -2.80 -17.29
CA LYS A 308 10.81 -2.68 -18.73
C LYS A 308 11.81 -1.55 -18.98
N TRP A 309 11.50 -0.35 -18.49
CA TRP A 309 12.38 0.80 -18.60
C TRP A 309 13.76 0.53 -17.99
N PHE A 310 13.81 -0.09 -16.80
CA PHE A 310 15.07 -0.44 -16.15
C PHE A 310 15.91 -1.38 -17.01
N LEU A 311 15.34 -2.44 -17.58
CA LEU A 311 16.06 -3.39 -18.43
C LEU A 311 16.60 -2.77 -19.71
N GLU A 312 15.91 -1.76 -20.24
CA GLU A 312 16.32 -1.03 -21.46
C GLU A 312 17.42 0.01 -21.19
N ASN A 313 17.50 0.55 -19.96
CA ASN A 313 18.32 1.73 -19.65
C ASN A 313 19.44 1.48 -18.64
N LYS A 314 19.37 0.41 -17.85
CA LYS A 314 20.34 0.07 -16.80
C LYS A 314 21.07 -1.24 -17.12
N LYS A 315 22.28 -1.39 -16.58
CA LYS A 315 23.12 -2.57 -16.82
C LYS A 315 23.70 -3.05 -15.51
N ILE A 316 23.48 -4.31 -15.19
CA ILE A 316 24.12 -4.97 -14.06
C ILE A 316 25.35 -5.73 -14.59
N PRO A 317 26.54 -5.57 -14.00
CA PRO A 317 27.79 -6.11 -14.54
C PRO A 317 27.98 -7.62 -14.30
N ILE A 318 26.91 -8.41 -14.38
CA ILE A 318 26.91 -9.87 -14.28
C ILE A 318 26.00 -10.50 -15.33
N ARG A 319 26.29 -11.74 -15.73
CA ARG A 319 25.48 -12.49 -16.69
C ARG A 319 24.48 -13.36 -15.94
N LEU A 320 23.19 -13.15 -16.25
CA LEU A 320 22.06 -13.85 -15.66
C LEU A 320 21.10 -14.27 -16.79
N PRO A 321 21.50 -15.22 -17.67
CA PRO A 321 20.81 -15.47 -18.93
C PRO A 321 19.36 -15.95 -18.78
N GLU A 322 19.07 -16.84 -17.83
CA GLU A 322 17.72 -17.35 -17.65
C GLU A 322 16.85 -16.32 -16.93
N LEU A 323 17.41 -15.56 -15.98
CA LEU A 323 16.71 -14.43 -15.38
C LEU A 323 16.40 -13.38 -16.45
N GLN A 324 17.37 -12.98 -17.28
CA GLN A 324 17.15 -12.01 -18.36
C GLN A 324 16.02 -12.46 -19.31
N LYS A 325 16.01 -13.75 -19.67
CA LYS A 325 14.92 -14.34 -20.45
C LYS A 325 13.57 -14.20 -19.74
N VAL A 326 13.47 -14.62 -18.47
CA VAL A 326 12.23 -14.49 -17.67
C VAL A 326 11.78 -13.03 -17.59
N LEU A 327 12.71 -12.11 -17.29
CA LEU A 327 12.41 -10.68 -17.18
C LEU A 327 11.92 -10.11 -18.51
N SER A 328 12.51 -10.51 -19.64
CA SER A 328 12.06 -10.09 -20.97
C SER A 328 10.64 -10.58 -21.29
N LEU A 329 10.27 -11.78 -20.83
CA LEU A 329 8.94 -12.34 -21.04
C LEU A 329 7.88 -11.60 -20.21
N ILE A 330 8.15 -11.28 -18.94
CA ILE A 330 7.16 -10.62 -18.08
C ILE A 330 6.91 -9.15 -18.42
N VAL A 331 7.87 -8.48 -19.04
CA VAL A 331 7.74 -7.07 -19.46
C VAL A 331 7.21 -6.92 -20.89
N ASP A 332 6.88 -8.02 -21.56
CA ASP A 332 6.25 -7.97 -22.87
C ASP A 332 4.91 -7.20 -22.81
N ASP A 333 4.61 -6.44 -23.85
CA ASP A 333 3.40 -5.60 -23.88
C ASP A 333 2.13 -6.43 -23.76
N SER A 334 2.13 -7.69 -24.23
CA SER A 334 0.99 -8.59 -24.06
C SER A 334 0.78 -8.98 -22.60
N ILE A 335 1.84 -9.15 -21.80
CA ILE A 335 1.74 -9.45 -20.37
C ILE A 335 1.29 -8.21 -19.60
N ILE A 336 1.88 -7.04 -19.88
CA ILE A 336 1.51 -5.78 -19.24
C ILE A 336 0.02 -5.50 -19.45
N LYS A 337 -0.46 -5.62 -20.70
CA LYS A 337 -1.88 -5.40 -21.06
C LYS A 337 -2.85 -6.34 -20.35
N ARG A 338 -2.44 -7.54 -19.91
CA ARG A 338 -3.31 -8.46 -19.13
C ARG A 338 -3.73 -7.86 -17.79
N TYR A 339 -2.90 -6.99 -17.22
CA TYR A 339 -3.11 -6.39 -15.91
C TYR A 339 -3.56 -4.93 -15.97
N GLU A 340 -3.51 -4.30 -17.15
CA GLU A 340 -3.97 -2.93 -17.33
C GLU A 340 -5.48 -2.85 -17.11
N THR A 341 -5.88 -1.92 -16.25
CA THR A 341 -7.30 -1.61 -16.07
C THR A 341 -7.75 -0.86 -17.31
N THR A 342 -8.84 -1.33 -17.92
CA THR A 342 -9.49 -0.60 -19.02
C THR A 342 -10.09 0.66 -18.42
N ILE A 343 -9.76 1.83 -18.97
CA ILE A 343 -10.31 3.11 -18.54
C ILE A 343 -11.10 3.69 -19.71
N ALA A 344 -12.29 4.20 -19.43
CA ALA A 344 -13.11 4.90 -20.39
C ALA A 344 -12.39 6.18 -20.86
N SER A 345 -12.29 6.35 -22.18
CA SER A 345 -11.87 7.63 -22.76
C SER A 345 -12.96 8.69 -22.53
N PRO A 346 -12.62 9.99 -22.66
CA PRO A 346 -13.64 11.06 -22.60
C PRO A 346 -14.79 10.87 -23.60
N ASP A 347 -14.52 10.24 -24.74
CA ASP A 347 -15.50 9.95 -25.81
C ASP A 347 -16.19 8.58 -25.64
N CYS A 348 -16.01 7.90 -24.50
CA CYS A 348 -16.62 6.60 -24.26
C CYS A 348 -18.15 6.73 -24.24
N LEU A 349 -18.80 5.94 -25.10
CA LEU A 349 -20.27 5.93 -25.23
C LEU A 349 -20.98 5.24 -24.06
N LEU A 350 -20.27 4.39 -23.32
CA LEU A 350 -20.88 3.50 -22.32
C LEU A 350 -21.43 4.29 -21.13
N VAL A 351 -22.74 4.16 -20.92
CA VAL A 351 -23.44 4.63 -19.72
C VAL A 351 -23.94 3.44 -18.92
N VAL A 352 -23.49 3.31 -17.67
CA VAL A 352 -23.94 2.25 -16.77
C VAL A 352 -25.09 2.77 -15.91
N HIS A 353 -26.28 2.24 -16.12
CA HIS A 353 -27.47 2.52 -15.31
C HIS A 353 -27.50 1.57 -14.12
N ILE A 354 -27.41 2.11 -12.91
CA ILE A 354 -27.47 1.34 -11.68
C ILE A 354 -28.75 1.69 -10.95
N ASN A 355 -29.58 0.69 -10.67
CA ASN A 355 -30.87 0.91 -10.01
C ASN A 355 -30.94 0.15 -8.69
N SER A 356 -31.53 0.76 -7.67
CA SER A 356 -32.02 0.04 -6.50
C SER A 356 -33.55 -0.02 -6.51
N PHE A 357 -34.13 -1.18 -6.17
CA PHE A 357 -35.58 -1.39 -6.23
C PHE A 357 -36.12 -2.27 -5.10
N SER A 358 -37.45 -2.22 -4.94
CA SER A 358 -38.18 -3.15 -4.09
C SER A 358 -38.75 -4.28 -4.94
N TYR A 359 -38.50 -5.54 -4.54
CA TYR A 359 -39.14 -6.69 -5.17
C TYR A 359 -40.69 -6.65 -5.11
N ARG A 360 -41.28 -5.84 -4.22
CA ARG A 360 -42.74 -5.61 -4.18
C ARG A 360 -43.25 -4.84 -5.41
N ASN A 361 -42.37 -4.08 -6.06
CA ASN A 361 -42.68 -3.26 -7.23
C ASN A 361 -42.20 -3.91 -8.54
N GLY A 362 -41.74 -5.18 -8.50
CA GLY A 362 -41.16 -5.87 -9.64
C GLY A 362 -39.73 -5.45 -9.97
N ILE A 363 -39.09 -6.21 -10.87
CA ILE A 363 -37.76 -5.90 -11.41
C ILE A 363 -37.92 -4.73 -12.40
N PRO A 364 -37.02 -3.72 -12.40
CA PRO A 364 -37.06 -2.64 -13.38
C PRO A 364 -36.98 -3.15 -14.82
N GLU A 365 -37.83 -2.62 -15.69
CA GLU A 365 -37.77 -2.89 -17.13
C GLU A 365 -36.52 -2.24 -17.74
N ASP A 366 -35.88 -2.93 -18.67
CA ASP A 366 -34.81 -2.37 -19.49
C ASP A 366 -35.31 -2.15 -20.91
N ASN A 367 -35.32 -0.89 -21.32
CA ASN A 367 -35.75 -0.46 -22.66
C ASN A 367 -34.54 -0.12 -23.56
N SER A 368 -33.32 -0.45 -23.13
CA SER A 368 -32.12 -0.21 -23.93
C SER A 368 -32.03 -1.13 -25.14
N SER A 369 -31.32 -0.70 -26.19
CA SER A 369 -31.21 -1.40 -27.47
C SER A 369 -30.58 -2.79 -27.37
N ASN A 370 -29.72 -3.02 -26.37
CA ASN A 370 -29.03 -4.29 -26.16
C ASN A 370 -29.84 -5.28 -25.30
N GLY A 371 -30.87 -4.81 -24.57
CA GLY A 371 -31.76 -5.60 -23.73
C GLY A 371 -31.09 -6.34 -22.56
N GLY A 372 -31.54 -6.08 -21.35
CA GLY A 372 -31.17 -6.81 -20.14
C GLY A 372 -29.98 -6.22 -19.38
N GLY A 373 -29.29 -7.06 -18.63
CA GLY A 373 -28.26 -6.65 -17.69
C GLY A 373 -28.28 -7.50 -16.44
N PHE A 374 -27.69 -7.00 -15.36
CA PHE A 374 -27.61 -7.76 -14.12
C PHE A 374 -28.77 -7.43 -13.18
N VAL A 375 -29.31 -8.44 -12.51
CA VAL A 375 -30.23 -8.28 -11.39
C VAL A 375 -29.70 -9.08 -10.21
N PHE A 376 -29.31 -8.38 -9.15
CA PHE A 376 -28.73 -8.96 -7.95
C PHE A 376 -29.74 -8.90 -6.79
N ASP A 377 -30.05 -10.07 -6.22
CA ASP A 377 -30.98 -10.20 -5.09
C ASP A 377 -30.24 -10.01 -3.76
N CYS A 378 -30.48 -8.88 -3.10
CA CYS A 378 -29.89 -8.57 -1.80
C CYS A 378 -30.72 -9.12 -0.61
N ARG A 379 -31.82 -9.86 -0.83
CA ARG A 379 -32.70 -10.34 0.26
C ARG A 379 -32.03 -11.33 1.20
N GLY A 380 -30.98 -12.03 0.75
CA GLY A 380 -30.18 -12.94 1.57
C GLY A 380 -29.26 -12.25 2.58
N ILE A 381 -28.91 -10.98 2.37
CA ILE A 381 -28.04 -10.23 3.29
C ILE A 381 -28.79 -9.87 4.57
N TYR A 382 -28.13 -9.90 5.74
CA TYR A 382 -28.76 -9.62 7.02
C TYR A 382 -29.48 -8.26 7.01
N ASN A 383 -30.74 -8.25 7.46
CA ASN A 383 -31.67 -7.15 7.19
C ASN A 383 -31.68 -6.11 8.33
N PRO A 384 -31.20 -4.86 8.11
CA PRO A 384 -31.26 -3.80 9.11
C PRO A 384 -32.69 -3.47 9.53
N GLY A 385 -33.67 -3.58 8.62
CA GLY A 385 -35.07 -3.23 8.90
C GLY A 385 -35.79 -4.12 9.92
N ARG A 386 -35.10 -5.11 10.52
CA ARG A 386 -35.60 -5.87 11.69
C ARG A 386 -35.44 -5.11 13.01
N PHE A 387 -34.59 -4.10 13.06
CA PHE A 387 -34.35 -3.28 14.25
C PHE A 387 -35.07 -1.94 14.12
N GLU A 388 -35.75 -1.50 15.18
CA GLU A 388 -36.56 -0.26 15.15
C GLU A 388 -35.71 0.97 14.80
N GLU A 389 -34.47 1.03 15.31
CA GLU A 389 -33.51 2.11 15.09
C GLU A 389 -33.17 2.34 13.61
N PHE A 390 -33.22 1.30 12.76
CA PHE A 390 -32.88 1.41 11.34
C PHE A 390 -34.11 1.60 10.43
N LYS A 391 -35.35 1.41 10.91
CA LYS A 391 -36.54 1.37 10.02
C LYS A 391 -36.77 2.65 9.20
N LYS A 392 -36.36 3.80 9.73
CA LYS A 392 -36.51 5.11 9.08
C LYS A 392 -35.25 5.55 8.31
N LEU A 393 -34.17 4.78 8.36
CA LEU A 393 -32.90 5.08 7.70
C LEU A 393 -32.81 4.39 6.33
N THR A 394 -31.74 4.61 5.60
CA THR A 394 -31.44 4.02 4.28
C THR A 394 -30.06 3.43 4.24
N GLY A 395 -29.74 2.76 3.14
CA GLY A 395 -28.37 2.35 2.84
C GLY A 395 -27.36 3.50 2.74
N ARG A 396 -27.79 4.77 2.75
CA ARG A 396 -26.89 5.93 2.74
C ARG A 396 -26.55 6.46 4.13
N ASP A 397 -27.36 6.13 5.14
CA ASP A 397 -27.13 6.57 6.51
C ASP A 397 -25.98 5.77 7.15
N LYS A 398 -25.08 6.47 7.84
CA LYS A 398 -23.83 5.91 8.39
C LYS A 398 -24.07 4.68 9.26
N GLU A 399 -25.10 4.70 10.10
CA GLU A 399 -25.45 3.61 11.01
C GLU A 399 -25.85 2.33 10.26
N VAL A 400 -26.56 2.48 9.12
CA VAL A 400 -26.93 1.36 8.26
C VAL A 400 -25.72 0.86 7.46
N GLN A 401 -24.84 1.76 7.00
CA GLN A 401 -23.61 1.39 6.32
C GLN A 401 -22.71 0.57 7.25
N GLU A 402 -22.47 1.03 8.48
CA GLU A 402 -21.68 0.31 9.48
C GLU A 402 -22.30 -1.05 9.82
N PHE A 403 -23.63 -1.12 9.94
CA PHE A 403 -24.32 -2.39 10.11
C PHE A 403 -24.05 -3.35 8.93
N LEU A 404 -24.19 -2.89 7.69
CA LEU A 404 -24.00 -3.74 6.52
C LEU A 404 -22.53 -4.16 6.36
N LEU A 405 -21.59 -3.27 6.64
CA LEU A 405 -20.16 -3.52 6.51
C LEU A 405 -19.63 -4.48 7.58
N HIS A 406 -20.12 -4.39 8.82
CA HIS A 406 -19.52 -5.10 9.96
C HIS A 406 -20.40 -6.20 10.55
N LYS A 407 -21.71 -6.19 10.29
CA LYS A 407 -22.67 -7.15 10.86
C LYS A 407 -23.35 -8.00 9.79
N SER A 408 -22.90 -7.94 8.52
CA SER A 408 -23.50 -8.71 7.42
C SER A 408 -22.47 -9.15 6.37
N GLU A 409 -22.88 -10.06 5.48
CA GLU A 409 -22.07 -10.54 4.35
C GLU A 409 -22.07 -9.59 3.13
N MET A 410 -22.46 -8.33 3.32
CA MET A 410 -22.50 -7.35 2.22
C MET A 410 -21.12 -7.15 1.54
N PRO A 411 -19.98 -7.06 2.26
CA PRO A 411 -18.67 -6.92 1.61
C PRO A 411 -18.33 -8.10 0.69
N SER A 412 -18.56 -9.33 1.16
CA SER A 412 -18.36 -10.56 0.39
C SER A 412 -19.24 -10.57 -0.86
N PHE A 413 -20.52 -10.23 -0.71
CA PHE A 413 -21.47 -10.16 -1.83
C PHE A 413 -21.04 -9.14 -2.89
N LEU A 414 -20.67 -7.93 -2.48
CA LEU A 414 -20.23 -6.88 -3.39
C LEU A 414 -18.96 -7.25 -4.14
N GLN A 415 -18.01 -7.95 -3.50
CA GLN A 415 -16.81 -8.43 -4.17
C GLN A 415 -17.12 -9.31 -5.39
N TYR A 416 -18.09 -10.23 -5.28
CA TYR A 416 -18.50 -11.07 -6.40
C TYR A 416 -19.27 -10.28 -7.47
N VAL A 417 -20.13 -9.37 -7.05
CA VAL A 417 -20.85 -8.48 -7.97
C VAL A 417 -19.87 -7.65 -8.80
N TYR A 418 -18.86 -7.03 -8.16
CA TYR A 418 -17.82 -6.27 -8.84
C TYR A 418 -17.10 -7.15 -9.86
N GLY A 419 -16.68 -8.36 -9.48
CA GLY A 419 -16.01 -9.27 -10.40
C GLY A 419 -16.81 -9.57 -11.68
N ILE A 420 -18.13 -9.78 -11.56
CA ILE A 420 -19.00 -10.07 -12.71
C ILE A 420 -19.23 -8.82 -13.57
N VAL A 421 -19.53 -7.68 -12.94
CA VAL A 421 -19.83 -6.42 -13.65
C VAL A 421 -18.58 -5.88 -14.34
N ASP A 422 -17.41 -5.97 -13.69
CA ASP A 422 -16.13 -5.47 -14.22
C ASP A 422 -15.75 -6.11 -15.54
N ILE A 423 -16.02 -7.41 -15.71
CA ILE A 423 -15.77 -8.13 -16.97
C ILE A 423 -16.59 -7.50 -18.10
N SER A 424 -17.87 -7.23 -17.84
CA SER A 424 -18.80 -6.68 -18.83
C SER A 424 -18.45 -5.24 -19.16
N VAL A 425 -18.19 -4.41 -18.15
CA VAL A 425 -17.81 -3.00 -18.35
C VAL A 425 -16.51 -2.89 -19.15
N ALA A 426 -15.49 -3.69 -18.83
CA ALA A 426 -14.24 -3.70 -19.57
C ALA A 426 -14.42 -4.08 -21.05
N ASP A 427 -15.22 -5.11 -21.34
CA ASP A 427 -15.50 -5.54 -22.72
C ASP A 427 -16.34 -4.50 -23.48
N TYR A 428 -17.33 -3.92 -22.80
CA TYR A 428 -18.25 -2.94 -23.38
C TYR A 428 -17.54 -1.64 -23.76
N ILE A 429 -16.59 -1.18 -22.94
CA ILE A 429 -15.71 -0.05 -23.29
C ILE A 429 -14.93 -0.37 -24.57
N LYS A 430 -14.29 -1.55 -24.64
CA LYS A 430 -13.46 -1.94 -25.80
C LYS A 430 -14.26 -2.08 -27.10
N ARG A 431 -15.52 -2.51 -26.98
CA ARG A 431 -16.40 -2.77 -28.13
C ARG A 431 -17.32 -1.59 -28.48
N GLY A 432 -17.28 -0.50 -27.72
CA GLY A 432 -18.07 0.70 -27.98
C GLY A 432 -19.56 0.55 -27.69
N PHE A 433 -19.94 -0.20 -26.66
CA PHE A 433 -21.34 -0.33 -26.24
C PHE A 433 -21.84 0.96 -25.57
N GLU A 434 -23.12 1.28 -25.77
CA GLU A 434 -23.73 2.52 -25.27
C GLU A 434 -24.33 2.38 -23.87
N SER A 435 -24.79 1.19 -23.48
CA SER A 435 -25.52 1.00 -22.23
C SER A 435 -25.24 -0.34 -21.54
N LEU A 436 -25.27 -0.33 -20.21
CA LEU A 436 -25.36 -1.51 -19.34
C LEU A 436 -26.29 -1.20 -18.17
N VAL A 437 -27.23 -2.10 -17.86
CA VAL A 437 -28.11 -1.94 -16.69
C VAL A 437 -27.72 -2.91 -15.57
N VAL A 438 -27.65 -2.43 -14.34
CA VAL A 438 -27.41 -3.22 -13.13
C VAL A 438 -28.46 -2.88 -12.07
N ASN A 439 -29.21 -3.88 -11.63
CA ASN A 439 -30.31 -3.69 -10.69
C ASN A 439 -30.02 -4.43 -9.37
N PHE A 440 -30.19 -3.76 -8.25
CA PHE A 440 -30.13 -4.35 -6.91
C PHE A 440 -31.51 -4.36 -6.28
N GLY A 441 -32.00 -5.55 -5.94
CA GLY A 441 -33.32 -5.74 -5.35
C GLY A 441 -33.25 -6.09 -3.86
N CYS A 442 -34.08 -5.46 -3.04
CA CYS A 442 -34.37 -6.00 -1.70
C CYS A 442 -35.87 -5.92 -1.40
N THR A 443 -36.32 -6.43 -0.25
CA THR A 443 -37.77 -6.48 0.06
C THR A 443 -38.40 -5.08 0.09
N GLY A 444 -37.77 -4.12 0.76
CA GLY A 444 -38.30 -2.75 0.91
C GLY A 444 -37.67 -1.71 -0.03
N GLY A 445 -36.60 -2.05 -0.74
CA GLY A 445 -35.87 -1.12 -1.62
C GLY A 445 -35.17 0.06 -0.91
N GLN A 446 -34.90 -0.05 0.40
CA GLN A 446 -34.48 1.10 1.23
C GLN A 446 -33.05 0.99 1.81
N HIS A 447 -32.61 -0.22 2.20
CA HIS A 447 -31.32 -0.42 2.88
C HIS A 447 -30.29 -1.11 1.98
N ARG A 448 -30.38 -2.44 1.91
CA ARG A 448 -29.39 -3.33 1.28
C ARG A 448 -29.19 -3.01 -0.20
N SER A 449 -30.27 -2.83 -0.95
CA SER A 449 -30.21 -2.52 -2.38
C SER A 449 -29.67 -1.12 -2.67
N VAL A 450 -29.99 -0.14 -1.82
CA VAL A 450 -29.49 1.25 -1.93
C VAL A 450 -27.97 1.25 -1.73
N PHE A 451 -27.52 0.68 -0.60
CA PHE A 451 -26.10 0.58 -0.28
C PHE A 451 -25.30 -0.13 -1.37
N ALA A 452 -25.83 -1.26 -1.88
CA ALA A 452 -25.14 -2.01 -2.93
C ALA A 452 -25.04 -1.23 -4.25
N ALA A 453 -26.09 -0.48 -4.61
CA ALA A 453 -26.11 0.35 -5.81
C ALA A 453 -25.11 1.52 -5.72
N ASP A 454 -25.07 2.23 -4.57
CA ASP A 454 -24.08 3.29 -4.30
C ASP A 454 -22.64 2.73 -4.34
N SER A 455 -22.44 1.56 -3.75
CA SER A 455 -21.12 0.93 -3.67
C SER A 455 -20.59 0.53 -5.06
N LEU A 456 -21.44 -0.04 -5.93
CA LEU A 456 -21.07 -0.33 -7.31
C LEU A 456 -20.82 0.96 -8.12
N ALA A 457 -21.62 2.01 -7.92
CA ALA A 457 -21.44 3.28 -8.60
C ALA A 457 -20.07 3.90 -8.29
N GLY A 458 -19.68 3.92 -7.01
CA GLY A 458 -18.36 4.36 -6.57
C GLY A 458 -17.24 3.52 -7.19
N HIS A 459 -17.37 2.19 -7.12
CA HIS A 459 -16.40 1.26 -7.69
C HIS A 459 -16.18 1.45 -9.20
N LEU A 460 -17.26 1.56 -10.00
CA LEU A 460 -17.14 1.73 -11.45
C LEU A 460 -16.55 3.10 -11.83
N LYS A 461 -16.92 4.16 -11.11
CA LYS A 461 -16.36 5.49 -11.32
C LYS A 461 -14.85 5.52 -11.00
N GLU A 462 -14.45 4.92 -9.88
CA GLU A 462 -13.03 4.87 -9.48
C GLU A 462 -12.19 3.97 -10.40
N LYS A 463 -12.71 2.80 -10.76
CA LYS A 463 -11.95 1.79 -11.52
C LYS A 463 -11.90 2.06 -13.02
N PHE A 464 -13.02 2.43 -13.63
CA PHE A 464 -13.14 2.55 -15.09
C PHE A 464 -13.32 3.98 -15.57
N GLY A 465 -13.75 4.92 -14.72
CA GLY A 465 -14.08 6.28 -15.14
C GLY A 465 -15.31 6.37 -16.06
N VAL A 466 -16.13 5.31 -16.13
CA VAL A 466 -17.35 5.28 -16.94
C VAL A 466 -18.42 6.21 -16.38
N LYS A 467 -19.30 6.70 -17.26
CA LYS A 467 -20.47 7.46 -16.84
C LYS A 467 -21.46 6.51 -16.15
N VAL A 468 -21.85 6.86 -14.94
CA VAL A 468 -22.82 6.11 -14.13
C VAL A 468 -24.08 6.95 -13.94
N LEU A 469 -25.24 6.37 -14.19
CA LEU A 469 -26.55 6.92 -13.83
C LEU A 469 -27.15 6.07 -12.73
N LEU A 470 -27.20 6.63 -11.52
CA LEU A 470 -27.66 5.93 -10.34
C LEU A 470 -29.09 6.36 -10.00
N HIS A 471 -29.99 5.39 -9.85
CA HIS A 471 -31.40 5.61 -9.55
C HIS A 471 -31.89 4.78 -8.37
N HIS A 472 -32.56 5.43 -7.42
CA HIS A 472 -33.13 4.77 -6.25
C HIS A 472 -34.65 4.82 -6.30
N ARG A 473 -35.27 3.88 -7.01
CA ARG A 473 -36.71 3.94 -7.39
C ARG A 473 -37.65 4.17 -6.20
N VAL A 474 -37.35 3.59 -5.03
CA VAL A 474 -38.18 3.79 -3.82
C VAL A 474 -37.93 5.13 -3.15
N GLN A 475 -36.69 5.63 -3.13
CA GLN A 475 -36.36 6.93 -2.53
C GLN A 475 -36.88 8.07 -3.40
N GLU A 476 -36.68 7.99 -4.71
CA GLU A 476 -37.17 8.97 -5.68
C GLU A 476 -38.70 9.07 -5.65
N ALA A 477 -39.42 7.94 -5.62
CA ALA A 477 -40.88 7.94 -5.50
C ALA A 477 -41.39 8.57 -4.18
N LYS A 478 -40.53 8.64 -3.15
CA LYS A 478 -40.82 9.29 -1.86
C LYS A 478 -40.28 10.73 -1.78
N ASN A 479 -39.73 11.27 -2.87
CA ASN A 479 -39.03 12.56 -2.90
C ASN A 479 -37.98 12.70 -1.79
N TRP A 480 -37.23 11.63 -1.52
CA TRP A 480 -36.15 11.70 -0.55
C TRP A 480 -35.04 12.60 -1.10
N VAL A 481 -34.70 13.65 -0.35
CA VAL A 481 -33.49 14.43 -0.60
C VAL A 481 -32.29 13.61 -0.14
N ASN A 482 -31.56 13.06 -1.10
CA ASN A 482 -30.33 12.36 -0.81
C ASN A 482 -29.18 13.36 -0.90
N GLU A 483 -28.59 13.73 0.24
CA GLU A 483 -27.32 14.49 0.28
C GLU A 483 -26.12 13.60 -0.02
#